data_AF-A0A521KYJ2-F1
#
_entry.id   AF-A0A521KYJ2-F1
#
_cell.length_a   1.000
_cell.length_b   1.000
_cell.length_c   1.000
_cell.angle_alpha   90.00
_cell.angle_beta   90.00
_cell.angle_gamma   90.00
#
_symmetry.space_group_name_H-M   'P 1'
#
loop_
_entity.id
_entity.type
_entity.pdbx_description
1 polymer ?
#
loop_
_entity_poly.entity_id
_entity_poly.type
_entity_poly.pdbx_seq_one_letter_code
_entity_poly.pdbx_strand_id
1 'polypeptide(L)' 'ADRDKLRISIGGVRITDGGQVVPNYDEAPVAQHIKGQDVVIDIDLGIGRGRATVWTCDLTHGYIDINGSYRS' A
#
# COMPACT_ATOMS: atom_id res chain seq x y z
N ALA A 1 11.66 -6.22 14.20
CA ALA A 1 10.25 -6.43 13.80
C ALA A 1 10.14 -7.80 13.18
N ASP A 2 9.10 -8.56 13.51
CA ASP A 2 8.88 -9.93 13.03
C ASP A 2 8.35 -9.89 11.59
N ARG A 3 9.24 -9.51 10.66
CA ARG A 3 8.90 -9.26 9.25
C ARG A 3 8.31 -10.50 8.59
N ASP A 4 8.71 -11.67 9.05
CA ASP A 4 8.31 -12.99 8.52
C ASP A 4 6.84 -13.33 8.79
N LYS A 5 6.08 -12.44 9.43
CA LYS A 5 4.63 -12.55 9.65
C LYS A 5 3.81 -11.52 8.88
N LEU A 6 4.48 -10.58 8.22
CA LEU A 6 3.85 -9.48 7.51
C LEU A 6 3.15 -10.00 6.25
N ARG A 7 1.89 -9.58 6.08
CA ARG A 7 1.12 -9.79 4.85
C ARG A 7 0.54 -8.47 4.40
N ILE A 8 0.67 -8.19 3.11
CA ILE A 8 0.12 -6.99 2.50
C ILE A 8 -0.75 -7.40 1.32
N SER A 9 -1.92 -6.81 1.23
CA SER A 9 -2.80 -6.90 0.06
C SER A 9 -3.14 -5.52 -0.47
N ILE A 10 -3.25 -5.38 -1.79
CA ILE A 10 -3.72 -4.16 -2.45
C ILE A 10 -4.91 -4.54 -3.31
N GLY A 11 -6.05 -3.85 -3.14
CA GLY A 11 -7.27 -4.16 -3.89
C GLY A 11 -7.75 -5.61 -3.71
N GLY A 12 -7.46 -6.22 -2.56
CA GLY A 12 -7.75 -7.64 -2.29
C GLY A 12 -6.73 -8.64 -2.86
N VAL A 13 -5.74 -8.21 -3.65
CA VAL A 13 -4.68 -9.08 -4.18
C VAL A 13 -3.53 -9.15 -3.18
N ARG A 14 -3.16 -10.37 -2.77
CA ARG A 14 -2.02 -10.59 -1.87
C ARG A 14 -0.71 -10.34 -2.60
N ILE A 15 0.10 -9.41 -2.10
CA ILE A 15 1.41 -9.08 -2.69
C ILE A 15 2.56 -9.66 -1.87
N THR A 16 2.41 -9.75 -0.54
CA THR A 16 3.42 -10.35 0.33
C THR A 16 2.82 -11.39 1.27
N ASP A 17 3.55 -12.47 1.50
CA ASP A 17 3.26 -13.43 2.57
C ASP A 17 4.56 -13.84 3.26
N GLY A 18 4.51 -13.95 4.57
CA GLY A 18 5.69 -14.21 5.39
C GLY A 18 6.82 -13.19 5.19
N GLY A 19 6.50 -11.91 4.97
CA GLY A 19 7.50 -10.85 4.76
C GLY A 19 8.20 -10.86 3.39
N GLN A 20 7.83 -11.78 2.50
CA GLN A 20 8.40 -11.94 1.16
C GLN A 20 7.31 -11.69 0.10
N VAL A 21 7.71 -11.31 -1.11
CA VAL A 21 6.78 -11.23 -2.24
C VAL A 21 6.24 -12.63 -2.54
N VAL A 22 4.94 -12.74 -2.82
CA VAL A 22 4.35 -14.05 -3.14
C VAL A 22 4.97 -14.61 -4.43
N PRO A 23 5.28 -15.92 -4.49
CA PRO A 23 5.80 -16.53 -5.71
C PRO A 23 4.82 -16.36 -6.88
N ASN A 24 5.34 -16.09 -8.08
CA ASN A 24 4.55 -15.88 -9.30
C ASN A 24 3.53 -14.74 -9.19
N TYR A 25 3.84 -13.70 -8.40
CA TYR A 25 3.02 -12.50 -8.29
C TYR A 25 2.75 -11.87 -9.67
N ASP A 26 1.46 -11.72 -10.00
CA ASP A 26 0.99 -10.95 -11.16
C ASP A 26 0.59 -9.55 -10.70
N GLU A 27 1.26 -8.54 -11.25
CA GLU A 27 1.02 -7.14 -10.93
C GLU A 27 -0.21 -6.57 -11.65
N ALA A 28 -0.65 -7.19 -12.75
CA ALA A 28 -1.75 -6.69 -13.57
C ALA A 28 -3.03 -6.35 -12.78
N PRO A 29 -3.56 -7.22 -11.88
CA PRO A 29 -4.76 -6.90 -11.11
C PRO A 29 -4.54 -5.75 -10.11
N VAL A 30 -3.36 -5.64 -9.51
CA VAL A 30 -3.02 -4.52 -8.61
C VAL A 30 -2.91 -3.22 -9.39
N ALA A 31 -2.25 -3.24 -10.55
CA ALA A 31 -2.15 -2.08 -11.43
C ALA A 31 -3.53 -1.63 -11.94
N GLN A 32 -4.46 -2.56 -12.17
CA GLN A 32 -5.85 -2.22 -12.49
C GLN A 32 -6.56 -1.57 -11.30
N HIS A 33 -6.38 -2.08 -10.08
CA HIS A 33 -6.97 -1.49 -8.87
C HIS A 33 -6.47 -0.07 -8.59
N ILE A 34 -5.16 0.15 -8.71
CA ILE A 34 -4.52 1.46 -8.46
C ILE A 34 -5.01 2.55 -9.43
N LYS A 35 -5.49 2.19 -10.61
CA LYS A 35 -6.10 3.15 -11.56
C LYS A 35 -7.50 3.62 -11.14
N GLY A 36 -8.09 2.99 -10.13
CA GLY A 36 -9.36 3.43 -9.54
C GLY A 36 -9.21 4.70 -8.70
N GLN A 37 -10.35 5.26 -8.26
CA GLN A 37 -10.34 6.43 -7.38
C GLN A 37 -9.99 6.07 -5.93
N ASP A 38 -10.40 4.89 -5.48
CA ASP A 38 -10.17 4.42 -4.11
C ASP A 38 -9.17 3.27 -4.09
N VAL A 39 -8.02 3.51 -3.46
CA VAL A 39 -6.97 2.50 -3.30
C VAL A 39 -7.04 1.92 -1.88
N VAL A 40 -7.39 0.64 -1.79
CA VAL A 40 -7.45 -0.10 -0.52
C VAL A 40 -6.16 -0.88 -0.35
N ILE A 41 -5.50 -0.66 0.79
CA ILE A 41 -4.28 -1.37 1.20
C ILE A 41 -4.54 -2.00 2.56
N ASP A 42 -4.52 -3.33 2.60
CA ASP A 42 -4.67 -4.11 3.82
C ASP A 42 -3.30 -4.62 4.28
N ILE A 43 -2.98 -4.36 5.56
CA ILE A 43 -1.71 -4.77 6.17
C ILE A 43 -2.02 -5.59 7.42
N ASP A 44 -1.63 -6.86 7.40
CA ASP A 44 -1.64 -7.75 8.57
C ASP A 44 -0.21 -7.91 9.09
N LEU A 45 0.02 -7.43 10.31
CA LEU A 45 1.33 -7.53 10.97
C LEU A 45 1.57 -8.92 11.58
N GLY A 46 0.54 -9.74 11.78
CA GLY A 46 0.66 -11.09 12.34
C GLY A 46 1.14 -11.16 13.80
N ILE A 47 1.09 -10.06 14.55
CA ILE A 47 1.62 -9.94 15.93
C ILE A 47 0.52 -9.74 17.00
N GLY A 48 -0.75 -9.68 16.62
CA GLY A 48 -1.85 -9.46 17.56
C GLY A 48 -3.20 -9.26 16.89
N ARG A 49 -4.17 -8.75 17.66
CA ARG A 49 -5.56 -8.51 17.20
C ARG A 49 -5.93 -7.02 17.11
N GLY A 50 -4.96 -6.12 17.35
CA GLY A 50 -5.17 -4.68 17.21
C GLY A 50 -5.49 -4.31 15.76
N ARG A 51 -6.36 -3.32 15.57
CA ARG A 51 -6.75 -2.84 14.25
C ARG A 51 -6.82 -1.32 14.26
N ALA A 52 -6.36 -0.70 13.18
CA ALA A 52 -6.51 0.72 12.91
C ALA A 52 -6.78 0.92 11.42
N THR A 53 -7.45 2.01 11.07
CA THR A 53 -7.67 2.43 9.68
C THR A 53 -7.17 3.86 9.54
N VAL A 54 -6.37 4.11 8.52
CA VAL A 54 -5.82 5.42 8.20
C VAL A 54 -6.24 5.77 6.77
N TRP A 55 -6.66 7.01 6.57
CA TRP A 55 -6.98 7.54 5.25
C TRP A 55 -5.83 8.44 4.79
N THR A 56 -5.44 8.29 3.54
CA THR A 56 -4.42 9.11 2.90
C THR A 56 -4.76 9.28 1.42
N CYS A 57 -4.08 10.20 0.76
CA CYS A 57 -4.12 10.36 -0.69
C CYS A 57 -2.73 10.11 -1.29
N ASP A 58 -2.69 10.02 -2.62
CA ASP A 58 -1.47 9.94 -3.40
C ASP A 58 -0.73 11.28 -3.46
N LEU A 59 0.58 11.20 -3.72
CA LEU A 59 1.43 12.38 -3.89
C LEU A 59 1.55 12.70 -5.38
N THR A 60 0.78 13.69 -5.84
CA THR A 60 0.78 14.12 -7.24
C THR A 60 1.77 15.26 -7.49
N HIS A 61 2.12 15.49 -8.77
CA HIS A 61 2.97 16.64 -9.16
C HIS A 61 2.35 17.98 -8.74
N GLY A 62 1.02 18.11 -8.82
CA GLY A 62 0.31 19.32 -8.37
C GLY A 62 0.51 19.63 -6.88
N TYR A 63 0.67 18.62 -6.03
CA TYR A 63 1.04 18.85 -4.62
C TYR A 63 2.45 19.46 -4.50
N ILE A 64 3.39 18.98 -5.31
CA ILE A 64 4.78 19.47 -5.36
C ILE A 64 4.82 20.91 -5.86
N ASP A 65 4.09 21.24 -6.92
CA ASP A 65 4.09 22.59 -7.50
C ASP A 65 3.51 23.64 -6.53
N ILE A 66 2.47 23.27 -5.78
CA ILE A 66 1.81 24.16 -4.80
C ILE A 66 2.69 24.41 -3.58
N ASN A 67 3.43 23.40 -3.09
CA ASN A 67 4.14 23.48 -1.82
C ASN A 67 5.67 23.61 -1.96
N GLY A 68 6.24 23.26 -3.11
CA GLY A 68 7.68 23.29 -3.39
C GLY A 68 8.22 24.69 -3.68
N SER A 69 7.35 25.65 -3.98
CA SER A 69 7.71 27.06 -4.23
C SER A 69 7.95 27.88 -2.95
N TYR A 70 7.83 27.28 -1.76
CA TYR A 70 7.89 28.03 -0.50
C TYR A 70 9.29 28.46 -0.06
N ARG A 71 10.36 27.90 -0.62
CA ARG A 71 11.74 28.36 -0.35
C ARG A 71 12.66 28.16 -1.57
N SER A 72 12.81 29.21 -2.38
CA SER A 72 14.04 29.48 -3.14
C SER A 72 15.00 30.30 -2.30
#